data_AF-A0A957DBU8-F1
#
_entry.id   AF-A0A957DBU8-F1
#
_cell.length_a   1.000
_cell.length_b   1.000
_cell.length_c   1.000
_cell.angle_alpha   90.00
_cell.angle_beta   90.00
_cell.angle_gamma   90.00
#
_symmetry.space_group_name_H-M   'P 1'
#
loop_
_entity.id
_entity.type
_entity.pdbx_description
1 polymer ?
#
loop_
_entity_poly.entity_id
_entity_poly.type
_entity_poly.pdbx_seq_one_letter_code
_entity_poly.pdbx_strand_id
1 'polypeptide(L)'
;MRLRTFILIILIVIIGGTAATLWVLNNNSNENNAANVDGTAVDNTSGEEPGVPAPTPTPSIRFEPVVVARVDIPIGQRLTSDLLDTEVRPHTNIALQGGYTYSTIEDLIGEIVRTPISEGQAILSPMLALNSTDLASFGSDLALYIDQGKVAIAFPLRMPDEETSFNSALRGVAFAMRPGDFVDVMMTASALDLDPEFGTALPNCTYRVDEQGLVEGRAFLFPAAIQGRLEFTPGINQVIEIVPGALPNGGAGICETAAQPPIPKRVTQLTLQNVEVIWVGTWQTQESLVEKLAPTPAPVVSETPEAEQTGDTAETDTGVNSANIDTSPTHICLSPVTNELIPCPVVRDTNKPDVLILSMTTQDALVLKWALERGIDIDLALRAQGDQTVFFTSSVSLPQIINEGLLFIPEPYESDLAPRVDEAPVPSLPAVAPID
;
A
#
# COMPACT_ATOMS: atom_id res chain seq x y z
N MET A 1 3.41 -8.37 42.42
CA MET A 1 4.27 -9.56 42.72
C MET A 1 5.56 -9.46 41.90
N ARG A 2 6.63 -10.21 42.24
CA ARG A 2 7.86 -10.23 41.41
C ARG A 2 7.64 -11.09 40.16
N LEU A 3 8.24 -10.72 39.02
CA LEU A 3 8.04 -11.35 37.70
C LEU A 3 8.16 -12.89 37.73
N ARG A 4 9.15 -13.42 38.46
CA ARG A 4 9.40 -14.87 38.61
C ARG A 4 8.20 -15.64 39.20
N THR A 5 7.41 -15.02 40.07
CA THR A 5 6.18 -15.63 40.64
C THR A 5 5.08 -15.78 39.59
N PHE A 6 4.98 -14.84 38.63
CA PHE A 6 3.92 -14.81 37.64
C PHE A 6 4.12 -15.88 36.56
N ILE A 7 5.37 -16.03 36.09
CA ILE A 7 5.76 -17.08 35.14
C ILE A 7 5.48 -18.48 35.71
N LEU A 8 5.76 -18.69 37.00
CA LEU A 8 5.54 -19.99 37.67
C LEU A 8 4.05 -20.36 37.76
N ILE A 9 3.17 -19.38 38.01
CA ILE A 9 1.71 -19.59 38.03
C ILE A 9 1.20 -19.97 36.63
N ILE A 10 1.63 -19.26 35.58
CA ILE A 10 1.24 -19.57 34.19
C ILE A 10 1.66 -21.00 33.80
N LEU A 11 2.89 -21.39 34.15
CA LEU A 11 3.42 -22.72 33.84
C LEU A 11 2.65 -23.83 34.57
N ILE A 12 2.25 -23.61 35.83
CA ILE A 12 1.37 -24.53 36.58
C ILE A 12 0.00 -24.68 35.92
N VAL A 13 -0.62 -23.58 35.47
CA VAL A 13 -1.93 -23.61 34.79
C VAL A 13 -1.87 -24.39 33.47
N ILE A 14 -0.79 -24.22 32.68
CA ILE A 14 -0.60 -24.96 31.43
C ILE A 14 -0.44 -26.47 31.67
N ILE A 15 0.35 -26.87 32.67
CA ILE A 15 0.52 -28.30 33.04
C ILE A 15 -0.78 -28.90 33.60
N GLY A 16 -1.55 -28.13 34.38
CA GLY A 16 -2.86 -28.56 34.87
C GLY A 16 -3.86 -28.81 33.73
N GLY A 17 -3.87 -27.92 32.72
CA GLY A 17 -4.73 -28.05 31.54
C GLY A 17 -4.43 -29.29 30.69
N THR A 18 -3.15 -29.58 30.43
CA THR A 18 -2.76 -30.73 29.61
C THR A 18 -2.93 -32.07 30.32
N ALA A 19 -2.80 -32.11 31.65
CA ALA A 19 -3.13 -33.30 32.44
C ALA A 19 -4.64 -33.63 32.41
N ALA A 20 -5.50 -32.60 32.46
CA ALA A 20 -6.95 -32.78 32.46
C ALA A 20 -7.48 -33.33 31.12
N THR A 21 -6.98 -32.85 29.99
CA THR A 21 -7.41 -33.32 28.66
C THR A 21 -6.98 -34.77 28.38
N LEU A 22 -5.77 -35.15 28.81
CA LEU A 22 -5.28 -36.53 28.70
C LEU A 22 -6.11 -37.53 29.53
N TRP A 23 -6.61 -37.13 30.70
CA TRP A 23 -7.43 -38.01 31.54
C TRP A 23 -8.80 -38.31 30.92
N VAL A 24 -9.46 -37.31 30.33
CA VAL A 24 -10.77 -37.47 29.66
C VAL A 24 -10.68 -38.40 28.45
N LEU A 25 -9.60 -38.32 27.67
CA LEU A 25 -9.36 -39.19 26.50
C LEU A 25 -9.13 -40.67 26.87
N ASN A 26 -8.72 -40.98 28.11
CA ASN A 26 -8.37 -42.34 28.52
C ASN A 26 -9.51 -43.13 29.18
N ASN A 27 -10.69 -42.53 29.41
CA ASN A 27 -11.81 -43.18 30.12
C ASN A 27 -12.92 -43.74 29.20
N ASN A 28 -12.92 -43.41 27.90
CA ASN A 28 -14.02 -43.75 26.97
C ASN A 28 -13.75 -45.03 26.14
N SER A 29 -13.33 -46.12 26.79
CA SER A 29 -12.96 -47.37 26.10
C SER A 29 -13.23 -48.66 26.91
N ASN A 30 -14.48 -48.90 27.32
CA ASN A 30 -14.90 -50.20 27.86
C ASN A 30 -16.41 -50.47 27.68
N GLU A 31 -16.78 -50.99 26.50
CA GLU A 31 -18.01 -51.76 26.21
C GLU A 31 -17.89 -52.21 24.73
N ASN A 32 -18.06 -53.48 24.32
CA ASN A 32 -18.57 -54.68 24.98
C ASN A 32 -17.73 -55.91 24.58
N ASN A 33 -17.51 -56.87 25.48
CA ASN A 33 -17.26 -58.26 25.07
C ASN A 33 -17.57 -59.26 26.21
N ALA A 34 -18.54 -60.13 25.99
CA ALA A 34 -18.94 -61.17 26.93
C ALA A 34 -19.45 -62.40 26.16
N ALA A 35 -18.52 -63.24 25.69
CA ALA A 35 -18.87 -64.56 25.17
C ALA A 35 -19.30 -65.46 26.34
N ASN A 36 -20.48 -66.08 26.22
CA ASN A 36 -20.89 -67.17 27.09
C ASN A 36 -21.10 -68.42 26.24
N VAL A 37 -20.49 -69.54 26.64
CA VAL A 37 -20.60 -70.84 25.99
C VAL A 37 -21.04 -71.83 27.03
N ASP A 38 -22.29 -72.27 26.91
CA ASP A 38 -22.77 -73.53 27.48
C ASP A 38 -23.70 -74.17 26.44
N GLY A 39 -23.87 -75.49 26.50
CA GLY A 39 -24.56 -76.22 25.44
C GLY A 39 -25.20 -77.51 25.89
N THR A 40 -26.25 -77.91 25.18
CA THR A 40 -26.74 -79.29 25.14
C THR A 40 -27.62 -79.45 23.90
N ALA A 41 -27.68 -80.67 23.35
CA ALA A 41 -28.38 -80.97 22.10
C ALA A 41 -29.68 -81.75 22.34
N VAL A 42 -30.69 -81.51 21.51
CA VAL A 42 -31.78 -82.46 21.24
C VAL A 42 -32.04 -82.48 19.73
N ASP A 43 -32.34 -83.67 19.22
CA ASP A 43 -32.57 -84.02 17.82
C ASP A 43 -33.95 -83.56 17.31
N ASN A 44 -34.07 -83.32 16.00
CA ASN A 44 -35.21 -83.75 15.19
C ASN A 44 -34.92 -83.60 13.68
N THR A 45 -35.13 -84.68 12.93
CA THR A 45 -34.89 -84.75 11.48
C THR A 45 -36.14 -84.48 10.64
N SER A 46 -36.05 -83.53 9.70
CA SER A 46 -36.84 -83.54 8.45
C SER A 46 -36.13 -82.66 7.42
N GLY A 47 -35.79 -83.21 6.26
CA GLY A 47 -35.03 -82.50 5.22
C GLY A 47 -35.91 -81.82 4.19
N GLU A 48 -35.40 -80.71 3.63
CA GLU A 48 -35.87 -80.07 2.40
C GLU A 48 -34.63 -79.55 1.64
N GLU A 49 -34.74 -79.30 0.34
CA GLU A 49 -33.60 -79.04 -0.56
C GLU A 49 -32.92 -77.66 -0.33
N PRO A 50 -31.61 -77.49 -0.59
CA PRO A 50 -30.90 -76.21 -0.38
C PRO A 50 -31.40 -75.07 -1.28
N GLY A 51 -32.42 -74.34 -0.79
CA GLY A 51 -32.95 -73.16 -1.46
C GLY A 51 -31.90 -72.07 -1.63
N VAL A 52 -31.65 -71.66 -2.87
CA VAL A 52 -30.82 -70.49 -3.21
C VAL A 52 -31.42 -69.26 -2.50
N PRO A 53 -30.63 -68.45 -1.79
CA PRO A 53 -31.15 -67.24 -1.14
C PRO A 53 -31.77 -66.32 -2.18
N ALA A 54 -32.97 -65.82 -1.89
CA ALA A 54 -33.69 -64.92 -2.79
C ALA A 54 -32.81 -63.69 -3.13
N PRO A 55 -32.80 -63.23 -4.39
CA PRO A 55 -31.90 -62.16 -4.81
C PRO A 55 -32.21 -60.87 -4.05
N THR A 56 -31.26 -60.45 -3.20
CA THR A 56 -31.30 -59.13 -2.56
C THR A 56 -31.38 -58.06 -3.65
N PRO A 57 -32.37 -57.16 -3.63
CA PRO A 57 -32.51 -56.15 -4.68
C PRO A 57 -31.30 -55.22 -4.67
N THR A 58 -30.62 -55.11 -5.82
CA THR A 58 -29.50 -54.18 -6.01
C THR A 58 -29.95 -52.76 -5.65
N PRO A 59 -29.23 -52.03 -4.77
CA PRO A 59 -29.61 -50.68 -4.39
C PRO A 59 -29.58 -49.76 -5.62
N SER A 60 -30.71 -49.13 -5.92
CA SER A 60 -30.83 -48.19 -7.05
C SER A 60 -30.12 -46.88 -6.72
N ILE A 61 -28.86 -46.75 -7.11
CA ILE A 61 -28.11 -45.49 -7.00
C ILE A 61 -28.83 -44.44 -7.86
N ARG A 62 -29.37 -43.40 -7.21
CA ARG A 62 -29.93 -42.22 -7.87
C ARG A 62 -28.83 -41.23 -8.21
N PHE A 63 -28.95 -40.61 -9.38
CA PHE A 63 -28.05 -39.57 -9.86
C PHE A 63 -28.84 -38.28 -10.04
N GLU A 64 -28.24 -37.17 -9.63
CA GLU A 64 -28.84 -35.83 -9.63
C GLU A 64 -27.85 -34.85 -10.28
N PRO A 65 -28.31 -33.92 -11.14
CA PRO A 65 -27.44 -32.94 -11.79
C PRO A 65 -26.95 -31.89 -10.79
N VAL A 66 -25.67 -31.54 -10.88
CA VAL A 66 -25.03 -30.50 -10.07
C VAL A 66 -24.20 -29.61 -10.99
N VAL A 67 -24.36 -28.29 -10.88
CA VAL A 67 -23.50 -27.34 -11.60
C VAL A 67 -22.11 -27.31 -10.97
N VAL A 68 -21.10 -27.40 -11.82
CA VAL A 68 -19.66 -27.36 -11.49
C VAL A 68 -18.97 -26.23 -12.24
N ALA A 69 -17.84 -25.75 -11.72
CA ALA A 69 -16.97 -24.81 -12.41
C ALA A 69 -16.23 -25.49 -13.58
N ARG A 70 -16.20 -24.86 -14.76
CA ARG A 70 -15.52 -25.37 -15.97
C ARG A 70 -14.06 -24.93 -16.09
N VAL A 71 -13.64 -23.98 -15.26
CA VAL A 71 -12.29 -23.41 -15.13
C VAL A 71 -12.13 -22.93 -13.68
N ASP A 72 -10.92 -22.57 -13.24
CA ASP A 72 -10.73 -21.88 -11.95
C ASP A 72 -11.41 -20.50 -11.97
N ILE A 73 -12.26 -20.22 -10.97
CA ILE A 73 -13.04 -18.99 -10.84
C ILE A 73 -12.57 -18.19 -9.61
N PRO A 74 -12.02 -16.98 -9.78
CA PRO A 74 -11.53 -16.15 -8.67
C PRO A 74 -12.67 -15.43 -7.93
N ILE A 75 -12.36 -14.86 -6.76
CA ILE A 75 -13.29 -14.01 -6.00
C ILE A 75 -13.69 -12.76 -6.79
N GLY A 76 -14.91 -12.28 -6.57
CA GLY A 76 -15.46 -11.10 -7.27
C GLY A 76 -15.86 -11.36 -8.73
N GLN A 77 -15.50 -12.51 -9.31
CA GLN A 77 -15.94 -12.89 -10.65
C GLN A 77 -17.45 -13.09 -10.68
N ARG A 78 -18.12 -12.49 -11.68
CA ARG A 78 -19.52 -12.74 -11.97
C ARG A 78 -19.64 -14.03 -12.79
N LEU A 79 -20.56 -14.90 -12.40
CA LEU A 79 -20.82 -16.17 -13.07
C LEU A 79 -21.58 -15.95 -14.38
N THR A 80 -21.07 -16.59 -15.43
CA THR A 80 -21.60 -16.61 -16.79
C THR A 80 -21.64 -18.05 -17.29
N SER A 81 -22.49 -18.34 -18.29
CA SER A 81 -22.71 -19.71 -18.78
C SER A 81 -21.49 -20.38 -19.43
N ASP A 82 -20.44 -19.62 -19.72
CA ASP A 82 -19.14 -20.13 -20.20
C ASP A 82 -18.14 -20.46 -19.08
N LEU A 83 -18.45 -20.14 -17.81
CA LEU A 83 -17.63 -20.55 -16.66
C LEU A 83 -18.16 -21.81 -15.96
N LEU A 84 -19.31 -22.32 -16.40
CA LEU A 84 -20.08 -23.37 -15.75
C LEU A 84 -20.30 -24.59 -16.66
N ASP A 85 -20.49 -25.76 -16.05
CA ASP A 85 -20.89 -27.02 -16.68
C ASP A 85 -21.78 -27.83 -15.72
N THR A 86 -22.47 -28.87 -16.19
CA THR A 86 -23.41 -29.67 -15.39
C THR A 86 -22.97 -31.14 -15.31
N GLU A 87 -22.54 -31.59 -14.12
CA GLU A 87 -22.14 -32.97 -13.87
C GLU A 87 -23.21 -33.74 -13.10
N VAL A 88 -23.53 -34.96 -13.53
CA VAL A 88 -24.43 -35.87 -12.80
C VAL A 88 -23.69 -36.59 -11.67
N ARG A 89 -23.98 -36.22 -10.42
CA ARG A 89 -23.39 -36.82 -9.21
C ARG A 89 -24.36 -37.83 -8.58
N PRO A 90 -23.89 -38.89 -7.89
CA PRO A 90 -24.79 -39.75 -7.13
C PRO A 90 -25.32 -39.02 -5.89
N HIS A 91 -26.57 -39.30 -5.49
CA HIS A 91 -27.24 -38.67 -4.34
C HIS A 91 -26.51 -38.83 -2.99
N THR A 92 -25.50 -39.70 -2.92
CA THR A 92 -24.62 -39.89 -1.76
C THR A 92 -23.49 -38.85 -1.69
N ASN A 93 -23.33 -37.97 -2.68
CA ASN A 93 -22.32 -36.92 -2.66
C ASN A 93 -22.56 -35.93 -1.51
N ILE A 94 -21.50 -35.54 -0.80
CA ILE A 94 -21.54 -34.64 0.36
C ILE A 94 -22.14 -33.27 0.00
N ALA A 95 -21.91 -32.77 -1.22
CA ALA A 95 -22.47 -31.51 -1.69
C ALA A 95 -24.01 -31.57 -1.81
N LEU A 96 -24.54 -32.63 -2.42
CA LEU A 96 -25.98 -32.89 -2.55
C LEU A 96 -26.64 -33.10 -1.17
N GLN A 97 -25.99 -33.85 -0.27
CA GLN A 97 -26.49 -34.04 1.10
C GLN A 97 -26.64 -32.73 1.90
N GLY A 98 -25.91 -31.66 1.54
CA GLY A 98 -26.04 -30.34 2.16
C GLY A 98 -27.25 -29.52 1.68
N GLY A 99 -27.83 -29.85 0.52
CA GLY A 99 -28.93 -29.07 -0.08
C GLY A 99 -28.53 -27.66 -0.57
N TYR A 100 -27.23 -27.41 -0.74
CA TYR A 100 -26.68 -26.10 -1.16
C TYR A 100 -26.22 -26.08 -2.63
N THR A 101 -26.46 -27.15 -3.38
CA THR A 101 -26.08 -27.32 -4.79
C THR A 101 -27.18 -26.87 -5.74
N TYR A 102 -26.77 -26.27 -6.88
CA TYR A 102 -27.67 -25.89 -7.96
C TYR A 102 -27.76 -26.99 -9.02
N SER A 103 -28.96 -27.23 -9.54
CA SER A 103 -29.25 -28.22 -10.60
C SER A 103 -29.19 -27.66 -12.02
N THR A 104 -29.14 -26.34 -12.15
CA THR A 104 -29.49 -25.56 -13.33
C THR A 104 -28.56 -24.36 -13.41
N ILE A 105 -28.05 -24.06 -14.62
CA ILE A 105 -27.02 -23.02 -14.82
C ILE A 105 -27.64 -21.63 -14.72
N GLU A 106 -28.90 -21.51 -15.14
CA GLU A 106 -29.68 -20.27 -15.19
C GLU A 106 -29.81 -19.60 -13.81
N ASP A 107 -29.95 -20.41 -12.74
CA ASP A 107 -30.04 -19.95 -11.34
C ASP A 107 -28.74 -19.33 -10.80
N LEU A 108 -27.64 -19.45 -11.57
CA LEU A 108 -26.31 -18.95 -11.23
C LEU A 108 -25.84 -17.81 -12.14
N ILE A 109 -26.54 -17.52 -13.25
CA ILE A 109 -26.12 -16.48 -14.18
C ILE A 109 -26.30 -15.10 -13.53
N GLY A 110 -25.18 -14.41 -13.34
CA GLY A 110 -25.15 -13.08 -12.72
C GLY A 110 -24.79 -13.08 -11.22
N GLU A 111 -24.75 -14.24 -10.56
CA GLU A 111 -24.23 -14.38 -9.19
C GLU A 111 -22.73 -14.03 -9.12
N ILE A 112 -22.24 -13.64 -7.94
CA ILE A 112 -20.84 -13.21 -7.73
C ILE A 112 -20.13 -14.14 -6.76
N VAL A 113 -18.92 -14.58 -7.10
CA VAL A 113 -18.14 -15.55 -6.33
C VAL A 113 -17.50 -14.91 -5.10
N ARG A 114 -17.80 -15.47 -3.92
CA ARG A 114 -17.33 -15.04 -2.59
C ARG A 114 -16.09 -15.79 -2.10
N THR A 115 -15.73 -16.91 -2.73
CA THR A 115 -14.64 -17.80 -2.32
C THR A 115 -14.11 -18.48 -3.57
N PRO A 116 -12.78 -18.58 -3.80
CA PRO A 116 -12.27 -19.13 -5.06
C PRO A 116 -12.74 -20.57 -5.26
N ILE A 117 -13.12 -20.89 -6.50
CA ILE A 117 -13.70 -22.17 -6.90
C ILE A 117 -12.78 -22.79 -7.95
N SER A 118 -12.29 -24.01 -7.73
CA SER A 118 -11.43 -24.68 -8.71
C SER A 118 -12.22 -25.41 -9.80
N GLU A 119 -11.58 -25.67 -10.94
CA GLU A 119 -12.12 -26.51 -12.02
C GLU A 119 -12.69 -27.84 -11.49
N GLY A 120 -13.89 -28.22 -11.93
CA GLY A 120 -14.60 -29.44 -11.52
C GLY A 120 -15.24 -29.40 -10.12
N GLN A 121 -15.05 -28.32 -9.35
CA GLN A 121 -15.69 -28.12 -8.05
C GLN A 121 -17.19 -27.77 -8.23
N ALA A 122 -18.05 -28.35 -7.40
CA ALA A 122 -19.48 -28.01 -7.37
C ALA A 122 -19.71 -26.60 -6.83
N ILE A 123 -20.60 -25.84 -7.49
CA ILE A 123 -21.02 -24.52 -7.02
C ILE A 123 -22.00 -24.69 -5.86
N LEU A 124 -21.70 -24.05 -4.71
CA LEU A 124 -22.52 -24.10 -3.51
C LEU A 124 -23.02 -22.70 -3.13
N SER A 125 -24.25 -22.56 -2.63
CA SER A 125 -24.80 -21.24 -2.25
C SER A 125 -23.90 -20.44 -1.27
N PRO A 126 -23.21 -21.04 -0.28
CA PRO A 126 -22.26 -20.32 0.57
C PRO A 126 -20.98 -19.82 -0.13
N MET A 127 -20.74 -20.18 -1.40
CA MET A 127 -19.63 -19.67 -2.21
C MET A 127 -20.03 -18.43 -3.04
N LEU A 128 -21.28 -17.98 -2.93
CA LEU A 128 -21.85 -16.87 -3.72
C LEU A 128 -22.24 -15.69 -2.81
N ALA A 129 -22.44 -14.52 -3.40
CA ALA A 129 -22.90 -13.30 -2.75
C ALA A 129 -24.36 -13.01 -3.15
N LEU A 130 -25.30 -13.34 -2.26
CA LEU A 130 -26.72 -13.61 -2.52
C LEU A 130 -27.56 -12.47 -3.13
N ASN A 131 -27.04 -11.24 -3.25
CA ASN A 131 -27.67 -10.12 -3.95
C ASN A 131 -26.71 -8.92 -4.10
N SER A 132 -27.01 -7.98 -5.00
CA SER A 132 -26.29 -6.70 -5.07
C SER A 132 -26.52 -5.81 -3.84
N THR A 133 -27.62 -5.99 -3.12
CA THR A 133 -27.85 -5.36 -1.81
C THR A 133 -26.98 -5.96 -0.70
N ASP A 134 -26.54 -7.22 -0.84
CA ASP A 134 -25.59 -7.84 0.09
C ASP A 134 -24.17 -7.28 -0.13
N LEU A 135 -23.78 -6.89 -1.35
CA LEU A 135 -22.52 -6.17 -1.61
C LEU A 135 -22.41 -4.88 -0.76
N ALA A 136 -23.51 -4.14 -0.58
CA ALA A 136 -23.53 -2.96 0.28
C ALA A 136 -23.31 -3.29 1.78
N SER A 137 -23.43 -4.55 2.21
CA SER A 137 -23.05 -5.01 3.55
C SER A 137 -21.56 -5.36 3.68
N PHE A 138 -20.87 -5.65 2.56
CA PHE A 138 -19.41 -5.85 2.51
C PHE A 138 -18.62 -4.53 2.47
N GLY A 139 -19.30 -3.39 2.34
CA GLY A 139 -18.69 -2.06 2.34
C GLY A 139 -18.42 -1.54 0.93
N SER A 140 -17.17 -1.14 0.66
CA SER A 140 -16.73 -0.75 -0.68
C SER A 140 -15.96 -1.91 -1.32
N ASP A 141 -16.07 -2.08 -2.64
CA ASP A 141 -15.27 -3.02 -3.44
C ASP A 141 -13.78 -3.02 -3.05
N LEU A 142 -13.22 -1.84 -2.77
CA LEU A 142 -11.83 -1.65 -2.34
C LEU A 142 -11.47 -2.46 -1.07
N ALA A 143 -12.43 -2.65 -0.16
CA ALA A 143 -12.23 -3.38 1.09
C ALA A 143 -12.08 -4.90 0.88
N LEU A 144 -12.53 -5.44 -0.24
CA LEU A 144 -12.35 -6.85 -0.59
C LEU A 144 -10.88 -7.21 -0.89
N TYR A 145 -10.05 -6.20 -1.18
CA TYR A 145 -8.61 -6.33 -1.44
C TYR A 145 -7.74 -6.07 -0.20
N ILE A 146 -8.32 -5.94 1.00
CA ILE A 146 -7.59 -5.66 2.24
C ILE A 146 -7.57 -6.90 3.14
N ASP A 147 -6.37 -7.45 3.40
CA ASP A 147 -6.21 -8.56 4.34
C ASP A 147 -6.70 -8.22 5.75
N GLN A 148 -7.16 -9.25 6.48
CA GLN A 148 -7.57 -9.13 7.86
C GLN A 148 -6.43 -8.60 8.74
N GLY A 149 -6.64 -7.43 9.36
CA GLY A 149 -5.66 -6.76 10.21
C GLY A 149 -4.75 -5.76 9.49
N LYS A 150 -4.80 -5.67 8.16
CA LYS A 150 -4.29 -4.51 7.41
C LYS A 150 -5.34 -3.39 7.39
N VAL A 151 -4.89 -2.20 6.99
CA VAL A 151 -5.75 -1.06 6.63
C VAL A 151 -5.22 -0.46 5.32
N ALA A 152 -6.13 -0.03 4.44
CA ALA A 152 -5.77 0.74 3.25
C ALA A 152 -5.89 2.25 3.53
N ILE A 153 -4.92 3.03 3.08
CA ILE A 153 -4.98 4.50 3.08
C ILE A 153 -4.58 5.01 1.68
N ALA A 154 -5.32 6.01 1.20
CA ALA A 154 -5.01 6.75 -0.01
C ALA A 154 -4.06 7.92 0.30
N PHE A 155 -3.02 8.06 -0.51
CA PHE A 155 -1.98 9.08 -0.37
C PHE A 155 -1.75 9.79 -1.71
N PRO A 156 -1.47 11.11 -1.73
CA PRO A 156 -1.14 11.82 -2.97
C PRO A 156 0.25 11.42 -3.48
N LEU A 157 0.38 11.28 -4.80
CA LEU A 157 1.65 11.10 -5.50
C LEU A 157 2.22 12.45 -5.92
N ARG A 158 3.55 12.63 -5.76
CA ARG A 158 4.19 13.92 -6.09
C ARG A 158 4.39 14.07 -7.60
N MET A 159 3.76 15.08 -8.17
CA MET A 159 3.96 15.51 -9.55
C MET A 159 5.37 16.14 -9.76
N PRO A 160 6.05 15.91 -10.90
CA PRO A 160 7.38 16.50 -11.18
C PRO A 160 7.36 17.91 -11.80
N ASP A 161 6.21 18.31 -12.31
CA ASP A 161 5.90 19.48 -13.14
C ASP A 161 5.09 20.55 -12.40
N GLU A 162 4.59 20.24 -11.20
CA GLU A 162 3.83 21.15 -10.35
C GLU A 162 4.77 21.90 -9.39
N GLU A 163 5.19 23.11 -9.79
CA GLU A 163 6.14 23.95 -9.03
C GLU A 163 5.60 24.42 -7.66
N THR A 164 4.31 24.23 -7.38
CA THR A 164 3.67 24.71 -6.14
C THR A 164 2.91 23.63 -5.38
N SER A 165 3.22 23.55 -4.08
CA SER A 165 2.37 22.98 -3.02
C SER A 165 2.05 21.47 -3.06
N PHE A 166 2.99 20.64 -2.61
CA PHE A 166 2.90 20.03 -1.27
C PHE A 166 4.19 19.29 -0.89
N ASN A 167 4.80 19.64 0.26
CA ASN A 167 5.97 18.93 0.83
C ASN A 167 5.59 17.61 1.55
N SER A 168 4.46 17.02 1.15
CA SER A 168 3.74 15.95 1.87
C SER A 168 3.10 14.95 0.90
N ALA A 169 3.80 14.62 -0.19
CA ALA A 169 3.33 13.70 -1.23
C ALA A 169 4.37 12.60 -1.51
N LEU A 170 3.89 11.38 -1.75
CA LEU A 170 4.75 10.20 -1.94
C LEU A 170 5.46 10.26 -3.30
N ARG A 171 6.75 9.99 -3.31
CA ARG A 171 7.55 9.90 -4.54
C ARG A 171 7.55 8.44 -5.02
N GLY A 172 6.77 8.16 -6.07
CA GLY A 172 6.68 6.83 -6.66
C GLY A 172 7.80 6.52 -7.65
N VAL A 173 8.01 5.24 -7.97
CA VAL A 173 8.99 4.76 -8.97
C VAL A 173 8.51 5.09 -10.39
N ALA A 174 8.60 6.37 -10.79
CA ALA A 174 8.21 6.89 -12.10
C ALA A 174 6.82 6.40 -12.59
N PHE A 175 5.86 6.32 -11.66
CA PHE A 175 4.50 5.81 -11.89
C PHE A 175 4.43 4.38 -12.46
N ALA A 176 5.46 3.55 -12.25
CA ALA A 176 5.53 2.19 -12.76
C ALA A 176 4.80 1.13 -11.89
N MET A 177 4.42 1.50 -10.66
CA MET A 177 3.73 0.65 -9.69
C MET A 177 2.33 0.25 -10.19
N ARG A 178 1.83 -0.91 -9.73
CA ARG A 178 0.55 -1.51 -10.10
C ARG A 178 -0.15 -2.15 -8.89
N PRO A 179 -1.47 -2.38 -8.97
CA PRO A 179 -2.17 -3.27 -8.03
C PRO A 179 -1.44 -4.63 -7.88
N GLY A 180 -1.19 -5.04 -6.64
CA GLY A 180 -0.47 -6.28 -6.30
C GLY A 180 1.06 -6.15 -6.24
N ASP A 181 1.64 -4.98 -6.53
CA ASP A 181 3.07 -4.72 -6.28
C ASP A 181 3.34 -4.51 -4.78
N PHE A 182 4.53 -4.91 -4.34
CA PHE A 182 5.03 -4.61 -3.00
C PHE A 182 6.09 -3.49 -3.05
N VAL A 183 6.02 -2.56 -2.11
CA VAL A 183 6.92 -1.40 -2.00
C VAL A 183 7.53 -1.28 -0.60
N ASP A 184 8.72 -0.71 -0.58
CA ASP A 184 9.47 -0.31 0.61
C ASP A 184 9.46 1.22 0.73
N VAL A 185 9.31 1.74 1.95
CA VAL A 185 9.11 3.16 2.22
C VAL A 185 10.33 3.74 2.92
N MET A 186 11.10 4.53 2.19
CA MET A 186 12.25 5.27 2.70
C MET A 186 11.80 6.67 3.13
N MET A 187 12.25 7.12 4.30
CA MET A 187 11.93 8.43 4.85
C MET A 187 13.20 9.23 5.09
N THR A 188 13.21 10.49 4.70
CA THR A 188 14.29 11.46 4.94
C THR A 188 13.81 12.57 5.85
N ALA A 189 14.22 12.52 7.12
CA ALA A 189 13.90 13.53 8.11
C ALA A 189 15.00 14.59 8.20
N SER A 190 14.60 15.83 8.49
CA SER A 190 15.51 16.94 8.80
C SER A 190 15.36 17.33 10.27
N ALA A 191 16.44 17.18 11.05
CA ALA A 191 16.49 17.55 12.46
C ALA A 191 17.23 18.90 12.66
N LEU A 192 16.82 19.65 13.67
CA LEU A 192 17.48 20.87 14.13
C LEU A 192 17.70 20.76 15.63
N ASP A 193 18.83 21.32 16.11
CA ASP A 193 19.09 21.42 17.54
C ASP A 193 18.23 22.56 18.11
N LEU A 194 17.45 22.28 19.16
CA LEU A 194 16.60 23.26 19.83
C LEU A 194 17.15 23.58 21.21
N ASP A 195 16.93 24.82 21.67
CA ASP A 195 17.11 25.17 23.08
C ASP A 195 16.00 24.52 23.93
N PRO A 196 16.32 23.82 25.04
CA PRO A 196 15.34 23.09 25.83
C PRO A 196 14.43 23.97 26.70
N GLU A 197 14.77 25.25 26.93
CA GLU A 197 13.98 26.20 27.71
C GLU A 197 13.16 27.12 26.80
N PHE A 198 13.73 27.61 25.71
CA PHE A 198 13.04 28.49 24.76
C PHE A 198 12.24 27.73 23.68
N GLY A 199 12.59 26.48 23.39
CA GLY A 199 12.00 25.69 22.28
C GLY A 199 12.37 26.18 20.88
N THR A 200 13.25 27.18 20.78
CA THR A 200 13.70 27.79 19.51
C THR A 200 14.92 27.06 18.94
N ALA A 201 15.11 27.13 17.62
CA ALA A 201 16.29 26.58 16.99
C ALA A 201 17.56 27.32 17.43
N LEU A 202 18.61 26.57 17.74
CA LEU A 202 19.95 27.10 18.03
C LEU A 202 20.60 27.59 16.72
N PRO A 203 21.54 28.57 16.77
CA PRO A 203 22.11 29.20 17.96
C PRO A 203 21.19 30.23 18.61
N ASN A 204 21.27 30.32 19.93
CA ASN A 204 20.73 31.45 20.69
C ASN A 204 21.63 32.68 20.53
N CYS A 205 21.06 33.87 20.72
CA CYS A 205 21.83 35.10 20.92
C CYS A 205 22.41 35.16 22.34
N THR A 206 23.46 35.96 22.52
CA THR A 206 24.01 36.28 23.84
C THR A 206 24.21 37.79 23.98
N TYR A 207 23.79 38.35 25.11
CA TYR A 207 24.01 39.75 25.49
C TYR A 207 24.84 39.83 26.76
N ARG A 208 25.59 40.94 26.90
CA ARG A 208 26.38 41.21 28.10
C ARG A 208 25.49 41.75 29.21
N VAL A 209 25.67 41.22 30.41
CA VAL A 209 25.08 41.73 31.64
C VAL A 209 26.02 42.78 32.26
N ASP A 210 25.49 43.88 32.76
CA ASP A 210 26.24 44.74 33.69
C ASP A 210 26.27 44.06 35.08
N GLU A 211 27.35 43.33 35.36
CA GLU A 211 27.53 42.61 36.62
C GLU A 211 27.57 43.53 37.84
N GLN A 212 28.06 44.77 37.68
CA GLN A 212 28.03 45.75 38.77
C GLN A 212 26.58 46.25 38.99
N GLY A 213 25.85 46.50 37.91
CA GLY A 213 24.41 46.78 37.96
C GLY A 213 23.63 45.66 38.64
N LEU A 214 23.90 44.39 38.31
CA LEU A 214 23.26 43.21 38.89
C LEU A 214 23.53 43.08 40.40
N VAL A 215 24.78 43.24 40.84
CA VAL A 215 25.17 43.18 42.27
C VAL A 215 24.59 44.34 43.08
N GLU A 216 24.47 45.53 42.48
CA GLU A 216 23.92 46.72 43.13
C GLU A 216 22.39 46.85 43.03
N GLY A 217 21.70 45.90 42.38
CA GLY A 217 20.24 45.92 42.20
C GLY A 217 19.75 47.03 41.25
N ARG A 218 20.63 47.51 40.36
CA ARG A 218 20.30 48.48 39.29
C ARG A 218 19.88 47.72 38.02
N ALA A 219 19.46 48.43 36.97
CA ALA A 219 19.21 47.80 35.67
C ALA A 219 20.52 47.22 35.10
N PHE A 220 20.48 45.97 34.65
CA PHE A 220 21.68 45.21 34.24
C PHE A 220 21.62 44.61 32.83
N LEU A 221 20.51 44.81 32.09
CA LEU A 221 20.28 44.30 30.74
C LEU A 221 20.11 45.44 29.75
N PHE A 222 20.90 45.46 28.67
CA PHE A 222 20.95 46.55 27.71
C PHE A 222 21.18 46.03 26.27
N PRO A 223 20.12 45.82 25.46
CA PRO A 223 18.70 45.95 25.81
C PRO A 223 18.25 44.86 26.81
N ALA A 224 17.14 45.10 27.51
CA ALA A 224 16.46 44.04 28.25
C ALA A 224 15.63 43.18 27.28
N ALA A 225 15.89 41.88 27.22
CA ALA A 225 15.09 40.98 26.40
C ALA A 225 13.70 40.75 27.03
N ILE A 226 12.70 40.49 26.17
CA ILE A 226 11.35 40.10 26.63
C ILE A 226 11.36 38.65 27.14
N GLN A 227 12.26 37.83 26.60
CA GLN A 227 12.52 36.44 26.99
C GLN A 227 14.04 36.21 26.96
N GLY A 228 14.59 35.73 28.06
CA GLY A 228 16.01 35.42 28.18
C GLY A 228 16.31 34.75 29.52
N ARG A 229 17.44 34.05 29.61
CA ARG A 229 17.95 33.43 30.85
C ARG A 229 19.33 33.98 31.19
N LEU A 230 19.68 34.05 32.47
CA LEU A 230 21.03 34.37 32.91
C LEU A 230 21.86 33.10 33.03
N GLU A 231 23.00 33.04 32.34
CA GLU A 231 23.92 31.91 32.40
C GLU A 231 25.35 32.40 32.65
N PHE A 232 26.08 31.75 33.57
CA PHE A 232 27.48 32.06 33.83
C PHE A 232 28.37 31.31 32.83
N THR A 233 29.13 32.04 32.02
CA THR A 233 30.04 31.45 31.02
C THR A 233 31.47 31.38 31.58
N PRO A 234 32.00 30.17 31.91
CA PRO A 234 33.30 30.06 32.58
C PRO A 234 34.48 30.54 31.72
N GLY A 235 34.38 30.42 30.39
CA GLY A 235 35.44 30.81 29.45
C GLY A 235 35.72 32.32 29.39
N ILE A 236 34.78 33.15 29.83
CA ILE A 236 34.97 34.61 29.99
C ILE A 236 34.84 35.08 31.44
N ASN A 237 34.52 34.18 32.37
CA ASN A 237 34.21 34.46 33.77
C ASN A 237 33.18 35.61 33.93
N GLN A 238 32.09 35.54 33.16
CA GLN A 238 31.01 36.55 33.21
C GLN A 238 29.63 35.89 33.14
N VAL A 239 28.64 36.55 33.75
CA VAL A 239 27.22 36.30 33.48
C VAL A 239 26.82 36.92 32.14
N ILE A 240 26.11 36.16 31.32
CA ILE A 240 25.50 36.61 30.07
C ILE A 240 23.99 36.37 30.10
N GLU A 241 23.25 37.18 29.35
CA GLU A 241 21.85 36.88 29.03
C GLU A 241 21.80 36.09 27.72
N ILE A 242 21.21 34.90 27.75
CA ILE A 242 20.97 34.08 26.57
C ILE A 242 19.53 34.30 26.11
N VAL A 243 19.33 34.61 24.84
CA VAL A 243 18.06 35.05 24.24
C VAL A 243 17.77 34.20 22.99
N PRO A 244 16.52 33.76 22.75
CA PRO A 244 16.18 32.97 21.56
C PRO A 244 16.59 33.64 20.24
N GLY A 245 17.29 32.89 19.38
CA GLY A 245 17.80 33.40 18.09
C GLY A 245 16.73 33.70 17.04
N ALA A 246 15.59 33.00 17.12
CA ALA A 246 14.44 33.20 16.24
C ALA A 246 13.21 33.55 17.09
N LEU A 247 12.59 34.71 16.82
CA LEU A 247 11.35 35.12 17.48
C LEU A 247 10.13 34.43 16.83
N PRO A 248 9.09 34.04 17.59
CA PRO A 248 7.97 33.23 17.09
C PRO A 248 7.20 33.80 15.88
N ASN A 249 7.29 35.11 15.62
CA ASN A 249 6.54 35.81 14.58
C ASN A 249 7.36 36.09 13.30
N GLY A 250 8.55 35.49 13.13
CA GLY A 250 9.40 35.68 11.95
C GLY A 250 10.05 37.07 11.81
N GLY A 251 9.76 38.00 12.73
CA GLY A 251 10.57 39.20 12.92
C GLY A 251 11.98 38.79 13.33
N ALA A 252 12.99 39.40 12.70
CA ALA A 252 14.38 39.17 13.08
C ALA A 252 14.57 39.37 14.58
N GLY A 253 15.27 38.45 15.24
CA GLY A 253 15.78 38.69 16.58
C GLY A 253 16.63 39.96 16.59
N ILE A 254 16.75 40.61 17.74
CA ILE A 254 17.56 41.83 17.97
C ILE A 254 19.08 41.58 17.88
N CYS A 255 19.46 40.58 17.09
CA CYS A 255 20.78 39.96 16.97
C CYS A 255 21.17 39.99 15.48
N GLU A 256 21.60 41.15 14.98
CA GLU A 256 22.08 41.32 13.58
C GLU A 256 23.27 40.39 13.24
N THR A 257 23.87 39.77 14.26
CA THR A 257 24.96 38.79 14.20
C THR A 257 24.54 37.33 14.41
N ALA A 258 23.24 37.00 14.44
CA ALA A 258 22.76 35.62 14.39
C ALA A 258 23.06 35.00 13.01
N ALA A 259 24.25 34.39 12.89
CA ALA A 259 24.84 34.04 11.61
C ALA A 259 24.17 32.84 10.94
N GLN A 260 23.36 33.13 9.92
CA GLN A 260 22.60 32.19 9.07
C GLN A 260 21.50 31.41 9.80
N PRO A 261 20.42 30.98 9.10
CA PRO A 261 19.53 29.97 9.64
C PRO A 261 20.31 28.66 9.86
N PRO A 262 20.06 27.94 10.97
CA PRO A 262 20.79 26.71 11.26
C PRO A 262 20.54 25.64 10.19
N ILE A 263 21.63 24.99 9.75
CA ILE A 263 21.59 23.97 8.70
C ILE A 263 20.95 22.69 9.27
N PRO A 264 19.82 22.20 8.71
CA PRO A 264 19.18 20.99 9.22
C PRO A 264 20.01 19.73 8.97
N LYS A 265 20.19 18.93 10.01
CA LYS A 265 20.87 17.62 9.95
C LYS A 265 19.92 16.61 9.32
N ARG A 266 20.24 16.13 8.12
CA ARG A 266 19.43 15.14 7.41
C ARG A 266 19.80 13.70 7.80
N VAL A 267 18.78 12.86 7.92
CA VAL A 267 18.90 11.42 8.14
C VAL A 267 17.88 10.68 7.27
N THR A 268 18.31 9.61 6.60
CA THR A 268 17.48 8.80 5.70
C THR A 268 17.46 7.36 6.18
N GLN A 269 16.28 6.73 6.23
CA GLN A 269 16.14 5.33 6.65
C GLN A 269 14.96 4.62 5.96
N LEU A 270 15.16 3.35 5.58
CA LEU A 270 14.08 2.44 5.24
C LEU A 270 13.21 2.21 6.48
N THR A 271 11.99 2.74 6.47
CA THR A 271 11.15 2.88 7.67
C THR A 271 10.01 1.88 7.70
N LEU A 272 9.32 1.69 6.56
CA LEU A 272 8.28 0.66 6.39
C LEU A 272 8.71 -0.29 5.27
N GLN A 273 8.32 -1.56 5.37
CA GLN A 273 8.71 -2.60 4.41
C GLN A 273 7.54 -3.49 4.03
N ASN A 274 7.61 -4.07 2.83
CA ASN A 274 6.60 -5.00 2.32
C ASN A 274 5.18 -4.43 2.37
N VAL A 275 5.04 -3.13 2.07
CA VAL A 275 3.76 -2.42 1.95
C VAL A 275 3.15 -2.77 0.60
N GLU A 276 1.84 -3.02 0.56
CA GLU A 276 1.17 -3.54 -0.63
C GLU A 276 0.44 -2.42 -1.38
N VAL A 277 0.60 -2.36 -2.70
CA VAL A 277 -0.11 -1.42 -3.57
C VAL A 277 -1.45 -2.03 -3.96
N ILE A 278 -2.56 -1.46 -3.48
CA ILE A 278 -3.91 -1.91 -3.84
C ILE A 278 -4.39 -1.21 -5.12
N TRP A 279 -4.13 0.09 -5.25
CA TRP A 279 -4.59 0.87 -6.39
C TRP A 279 -3.66 2.04 -6.73
N VAL A 280 -3.65 2.43 -8.00
CA VAL A 280 -2.83 3.50 -8.56
C VAL A 280 -3.72 4.39 -9.42
N GLY A 281 -3.72 5.69 -9.15
CA GLY A 281 -4.66 6.67 -9.70
C GLY A 281 -5.93 6.81 -8.84
N THR A 282 -6.89 7.58 -9.35
CA THR A 282 -8.20 7.75 -8.71
C THR A 282 -9.00 6.44 -8.75
N TRP A 283 -9.62 6.05 -7.64
CA TRP A 283 -10.48 4.87 -7.57
C TRP A 283 -11.73 5.05 -8.44
N GLN A 284 -12.08 4.03 -9.24
CA GLN A 284 -13.30 4.00 -10.04
C GLN A 284 -14.08 2.74 -9.71
N THR A 285 -15.35 2.91 -9.34
CA THR A 285 -16.28 1.78 -9.11
C THR A 285 -16.53 1.02 -10.41
N GLN A 286 -16.88 -0.27 -10.30
CA GLN A 286 -17.24 -1.05 -11.49
C GLN A 286 -18.42 -0.43 -12.25
N GLU A 287 -19.39 0.17 -11.56
CA GLU A 287 -20.52 0.89 -12.17
C GLU A 287 -20.03 2.06 -13.04
N SER A 288 -19.15 2.92 -12.50
CA SER A 288 -18.57 4.04 -13.26
C SER A 288 -17.67 3.61 -14.43
N LEU A 289 -17.04 2.44 -14.34
CA LEU A 289 -16.26 1.86 -15.46
C LEU A 289 -17.18 1.33 -16.56
N VAL A 290 -18.29 0.66 -16.20
CA VAL A 290 -19.30 0.18 -17.15
C VAL A 290 -20.03 1.34 -17.82
N GLU A 291 -20.39 2.41 -17.09
CA GLU A 291 -21.00 3.61 -17.66
C GLU A 291 -20.05 4.31 -18.65
N LYS A 292 -18.76 4.44 -18.31
CA LYS A 292 -17.74 4.99 -19.23
C LYS A 292 -17.52 4.14 -20.49
N LEU A 293 -17.77 2.85 -20.42
CA LEU A 293 -17.67 1.90 -21.55
C LEU A 293 -19.00 1.69 -22.29
N ALA A 294 -20.10 2.30 -21.83
CA ALA A 294 -21.38 2.21 -22.51
C ALA A 294 -21.34 3.00 -23.84
N PRO A 295 -21.72 2.40 -24.98
CA PRO A 295 -21.70 3.12 -26.25
C PRO A 295 -22.78 4.21 -26.26
N THR A 296 -22.36 5.47 -26.37
CA THR A 296 -23.26 6.62 -26.54
C THR A 296 -24.25 6.34 -27.67
N PRO A 297 -25.57 6.37 -27.43
CA PRO A 297 -26.55 6.10 -28.48
C PRO A 297 -26.43 7.18 -29.57
N ALA A 298 -26.19 6.74 -30.81
CA ALA A 298 -26.05 7.64 -31.94
C ALA A 298 -27.29 8.54 -32.11
N PRO A 299 -27.11 9.85 -32.35
CA PRO A 299 -28.23 10.78 -32.47
C PRO A 299 -29.08 10.44 -33.70
N VAL A 300 -30.38 10.26 -33.48
CA VAL A 300 -31.35 10.01 -34.56
C VAL A 300 -31.53 11.30 -35.37
N VAL A 301 -30.93 11.34 -36.56
CA VAL A 301 -31.07 12.46 -37.49
C VAL A 301 -32.53 12.61 -37.92
N SER A 302 -33.07 13.81 -37.76
CA SER A 302 -34.35 14.24 -38.36
C SER A 302 -34.07 15.34 -39.37
N GLU A 303 -34.57 15.18 -40.59
CA GLU A 303 -34.27 16.04 -41.75
C GLU A 303 -35.22 17.25 -41.86
N THR A 304 -34.95 18.14 -42.85
CA THR A 304 -35.88 19.15 -43.45
C THR A 304 -35.93 20.55 -42.77
N PRO A 305 -35.82 21.68 -43.50
CA PRO A 305 -34.96 21.94 -44.67
C PRO A 305 -34.25 23.34 -44.68
N GLU A 306 -33.17 23.40 -45.47
CA GLU A 306 -32.63 24.52 -46.29
C GLU A 306 -33.18 25.97 -46.21
N ALA A 307 -32.26 26.94 -46.06
CA ALA A 307 -32.35 28.31 -46.59
C ALA A 307 -30.95 28.96 -46.80
N GLU A 308 -30.76 29.64 -47.94
CA GLU A 308 -29.59 30.45 -48.37
C GLU A 308 -29.43 31.77 -47.56
N GLN A 309 -28.34 32.57 -47.54
CA GLN A 309 -26.91 32.54 -47.96
C GLN A 309 -26.18 33.64 -47.06
N THR A 310 -25.01 34.28 -47.24
CA THR A 310 -24.05 34.52 -48.35
C THR A 310 -22.66 34.95 -47.81
N GLY A 311 -21.55 34.36 -48.29
CA GLY A 311 -20.17 34.93 -48.26
C GLY A 311 -19.44 35.04 -46.89
N ASP A 312 -18.11 35.22 -46.84
CA ASP A 312 -17.06 35.08 -47.88
C ASP A 312 -15.66 34.86 -47.23
N THR A 313 -14.70 34.41 -48.04
CA THR A 313 -13.24 34.33 -47.82
C THR A 313 -12.73 33.38 -46.71
N ALA A 314 -11.46 32.96 -46.82
CA ALA A 314 -10.85 31.90 -46.02
C ALA A 314 -9.36 32.15 -45.76
N GLU A 315 -8.80 31.59 -44.67
CA GLU A 315 -7.49 30.91 -44.72
C GLU A 315 -7.21 30.00 -43.50
N THR A 316 -6.30 29.05 -43.73
CA THR A 316 -5.74 27.96 -42.89
C THR A 316 -5.02 28.50 -41.63
N ASP A 317 -4.97 27.83 -40.46
CA ASP A 317 -4.14 26.63 -40.19
C ASP A 317 -4.51 25.89 -38.87
N THR A 318 -3.64 24.97 -38.43
CA THR A 318 -3.98 23.73 -37.74
C THR A 318 -3.89 23.76 -36.20
N GLY A 319 -4.84 23.06 -35.57
CA GLY A 319 -4.73 22.58 -34.19
C GLY A 319 -4.99 21.07 -34.14
N VAL A 320 -3.98 20.27 -33.83
CA VAL A 320 -4.05 18.80 -33.90
C VAL A 320 -4.34 18.18 -32.53
N ASN A 321 -5.63 17.96 -32.25
CA ASN A 321 -6.08 17.14 -31.12
C ASN A 321 -6.12 15.65 -31.53
N SER A 322 -5.00 14.94 -31.37
CA SER A 322 -4.93 13.50 -31.64
C SER A 322 -5.40 12.66 -30.45
N ALA A 323 -6.71 12.43 -30.38
CA ALA A 323 -7.29 11.36 -29.56
C ALA A 323 -7.77 10.23 -30.48
N ASN A 324 -7.08 9.10 -30.50
CA ASN A 324 -7.59 7.85 -31.08
C ASN A 324 -7.00 6.66 -30.33
N ILE A 325 -7.85 5.78 -29.81
CA ILE A 325 -7.45 4.60 -29.04
C ILE A 325 -7.69 3.38 -29.93
N ASP A 326 -6.61 2.78 -30.43
CA ASP A 326 -6.67 1.50 -31.15
C ASP A 326 -6.48 0.35 -30.15
N THR A 327 -7.37 -0.64 -30.18
CA THR A 327 -7.42 -1.75 -29.22
C THR A 327 -7.17 -3.09 -29.92
N SER A 328 -5.91 -3.37 -30.24
CA SER A 328 -5.50 -4.66 -30.83
C SER A 328 -4.14 -5.15 -30.33
N PRO A 329 -4.02 -6.41 -29.85
CA PRO A 329 -2.85 -6.86 -29.09
C PRO A 329 -1.73 -7.45 -29.96
N THR A 330 -0.97 -6.58 -30.66
CA THR A 330 0.51 -6.66 -30.81
C THR A 330 0.98 -5.54 -31.76
N HIS A 331 1.42 -4.41 -31.20
CA HIS A 331 2.13 -3.42 -32.02
C HIS A 331 3.55 -3.92 -32.33
N ILE A 332 3.87 -4.04 -33.61
CA ILE A 332 5.18 -4.43 -34.13
C ILE A 332 5.81 -3.22 -34.81
N CYS A 333 7.00 -2.84 -34.37
CA CYS A 333 7.73 -1.66 -34.80
C CYS A 333 8.89 -2.07 -35.73
N LEU A 334 9.19 -1.25 -36.74
CA LEU A 334 10.49 -1.36 -37.42
C LEU A 334 11.59 -0.76 -36.53
N SER A 335 12.66 -1.53 -36.34
CA SER A 335 13.92 -1.05 -35.79
C SER A 335 14.52 0.04 -36.69
N PRO A 336 14.76 1.27 -36.21
CA PRO A 336 15.39 2.32 -37.03
C PRO A 336 16.88 2.06 -37.32
N VAL A 337 17.46 1.00 -36.74
CA VAL A 337 18.88 0.62 -36.90
C VAL A 337 19.05 -0.65 -37.73
N THR A 338 18.19 -1.66 -37.54
CA THR A 338 18.28 -2.95 -38.27
C THR A 338 17.18 -3.16 -39.32
N ASN A 339 16.17 -2.28 -39.36
CA ASN A 339 15.00 -2.37 -40.24
C ASN A 339 14.17 -3.67 -40.09
N GLU A 340 14.37 -4.40 -38.99
CA GLU A 340 13.64 -5.61 -38.63
C GLU A 340 12.38 -5.28 -37.80
N LEU A 341 11.42 -6.19 -37.81
CA LEU A 341 10.20 -6.13 -37.02
C LEU A 341 10.47 -6.60 -35.58
N ILE A 342 10.47 -5.65 -34.64
CA ILE A 342 10.63 -5.88 -33.19
C ILE A 342 9.31 -5.55 -32.50
N PRO A 343 8.84 -6.30 -31.48
CA PRO A 343 7.70 -5.86 -30.66
C PRO A 343 7.97 -4.44 -30.13
N CYS A 344 7.02 -3.52 -30.32
CA CYS A 344 7.20 -2.14 -29.89
C CYS A 344 7.42 -2.08 -28.36
N PRO A 345 8.26 -1.14 -27.86
CA PRO A 345 8.21 -0.80 -26.44
C PRO A 345 6.78 -0.36 -26.11
N VAL A 346 6.21 -0.91 -25.02
CA VAL A 346 4.86 -0.57 -24.60
C VAL A 346 4.82 0.91 -24.23
N VAL A 347 4.27 1.73 -25.13
CA VAL A 347 3.94 3.13 -24.85
C VAL A 347 2.93 3.11 -23.72
N ARG A 348 3.36 3.56 -22.55
CA ARG A 348 2.49 3.60 -21.36
C ARG A 348 1.50 4.72 -21.53
N ASP A 349 0.25 4.43 -21.18
CA ASP A 349 -0.86 5.38 -21.26
C ASP A 349 -0.51 6.66 -20.48
N THR A 350 -0.83 7.84 -21.03
CA THR A 350 -0.36 9.14 -20.51
C THR A 350 -1.12 9.61 -19.27
N ASN A 351 -2.04 8.79 -18.78
CA ASN A 351 -2.90 9.06 -17.62
C ASN A 351 -2.11 8.92 -16.30
N LYS A 352 -1.32 9.95 -16.01
CA LYS A 352 -0.45 10.12 -14.83
C LYS A 352 -1.28 10.03 -13.54
N PRO A 353 -0.97 9.10 -12.61
CA PRO A 353 -1.83 8.85 -11.44
C PRO A 353 -1.56 9.84 -10.29
N ASP A 354 -2.62 10.50 -9.83
CA ASP A 354 -2.55 11.51 -8.74
C ASP A 354 -2.48 10.89 -7.33
N VAL A 355 -2.99 9.66 -7.18
CA VAL A 355 -3.22 8.99 -5.89
C VAL A 355 -2.63 7.58 -5.89
N LEU A 356 -2.19 7.12 -4.72
CA LEU A 356 -1.73 5.76 -4.45
C LEU A 356 -2.49 5.21 -3.24
N ILE A 357 -3.12 4.03 -3.36
CA ILE A 357 -3.76 3.36 -2.23
C ILE A 357 -2.86 2.21 -1.76
N LEU A 358 -2.39 2.32 -0.52
CA LEU A 358 -1.46 1.38 0.09
C LEU A 358 -2.11 0.62 1.26
N SER A 359 -1.91 -0.69 1.32
CA SER A 359 -2.34 -1.60 2.37
C SER A 359 -1.16 -2.01 3.25
N MET A 360 -1.29 -1.79 4.56
CA MET A 360 -0.24 -2.00 5.57
C MET A 360 -0.85 -2.23 6.97
N THR A 361 -0.04 -2.48 8.00
CA THR A 361 -0.59 -2.60 9.36
C THR A 361 -1.09 -1.24 9.87
N THR A 362 -2.00 -1.26 10.85
CA THR A 362 -2.49 -0.01 11.48
C THR A 362 -1.37 0.85 12.08
N GLN A 363 -0.26 0.24 12.52
CA GLN A 363 0.88 0.97 13.07
C GLN A 363 1.69 1.69 11.97
N ASP A 364 1.93 1.01 10.84
CA ASP A 364 2.64 1.57 9.69
C ASP A 364 1.86 2.72 9.07
N ALA A 365 0.54 2.55 8.98
CA ALA A 365 -0.41 3.55 8.49
C ALA A 365 -0.38 4.84 9.32
N LEU A 366 -0.27 4.72 10.65
CA LEU A 366 -0.11 5.87 11.56
C LEU A 366 1.26 6.55 11.42
N VAL A 367 2.34 5.78 11.22
CA VAL A 367 3.69 6.32 10.98
C VAL A 367 3.74 7.09 9.66
N LEU A 368 3.21 6.51 8.58
CA LEU A 368 3.18 7.14 7.27
C LEU A 368 2.32 8.41 7.26
N LYS A 369 1.14 8.36 7.88
CA LYS A 369 0.28 9.54 8.07
C LYS A 369 1.03 10.66 8.81
N TRP A 370 1.64 10.35 9.95
CA TRP A 370 2.37 11.34 10.75
C TRP A 370 3.55 11.95 9.98
N ALA A 371 4.28 11.13 9.22
CA ALA A 371 5.41 11.60 8.40
C ALA A 371 4.95 12.59 7.32
N LEU A 372 3.83 12.32 6.66
CA LEU A 372 3.22 13.22 5.67
C LEU A 372 2.70 14.52 6.32
N GLU A 373 1.95 14.43 7.43
CA GLU A 373 1.49 15.61 8.19
C GLU A 373 2.65 16.46 8.72
N ARG A 374 3.81 15.86 8.98
CA ARG A 374 5.01 16.55 9.47
C ARG A 374 5.88 17.16 8.36
N GLY A 375 5.65 16.81 7.09
CA GLY A 375 6.43 17.26 5.94
C GLY A 375 7.78 16.54 5.79
N ILE A 376 7.81 15.23 6.06
CA ILE A 376 8.99 14.37 5.86
C ILE A 376 9.04 13.94 4.38
N ASP A 377 10.23 14.03 3.77
CA ASP A 377 10.48 13.53 2.41
C ASP A 377 10.33 12.00 2.38
N ILE A 378 9.43 11.47 1.55
CA ILE A 378 9.14 10.02 1.46
C ILE A 378 9.32 9.53 0.02
N ASP A 379 10.18 8.53 -0.13
CA ASP A 379 10.52 7.88 -1.39
C ASP A 379 10.13 6.40 -1.34
N LEU A 380 9.42 5.91 -2.37
CA LEU A 380 8.98 4.52 -2.50
C LEU A 380 9.97 3.73 -3.38
N ALA A 381 10.43 2.58 -2.90
CA ALA A 381 11.18 1.60 -3.68
C ALA A 381 10.27 0.42 -4.06
N LEU A 382 10.23 0.07 -5.34
CA LEU A 382 9.48 -1.08 -5.84
C LEU A 382 10.30 -2.37 -5.63
N ARG A 383 9.70 -3.40 -5.02
CA ARG A 383 10.32 -4.71 -4.81
C ARG A 383 10.28 -5.57 -6.08
N ALA A 384 11.10 -6.61 -6.11
CA ALA A 384 10.94 -7.66 -7.11
C ALA A 384 9.61 -8.42 -6.89
N GLN A 385 8.99 -8.89 -7.98
CA GLN A 385 7.70 -9.59 -7.89
C GLN A 385 7.83 -10.85 -7.02
N GLY A 386 7.05 -10.93 -5.94
CA GLY A 386 7.08 -12.02 -4.97
C GLY A 386 8.18 -11.93 -3.89
N ASP A 387 9.01 -10.88 -3.89
CA ASP A 387 10.03 -10.68 -2.86
C ASP A 387 9.46 -9.98 -1.61
N GLN A 388 9.08 -10.78 -0.62
CA GLN A 388 8.61 -10.31 0.69
C GLN A 388 9.71 -10.35 1.77
N THR A 389 11.00 -10.38 1.40
CA THR A 389 12.10 -10.45 2.38
C THR A 389 12.23 -9.17 3.21
N VAL A 390 12.35 -9.31 4.53
CA VAL A 390 12.51 -8.18 5.46
C VAL A 390 14.00 -7.92 5.71
N PHE A 391 14.43 -6.71 5.43
CA PHE A 391 15.80 -6.23 5.61
C PHE A 391 15.97 -5.51 6.95
N PHE A 392 17.16 -5.59 7.54
CA PHE A 392 17.58 -4.74 8.65
C PHE A 392 18.57 -3.71 8.14
N THR A 393 18.23 -2.42 8.24
CA THR A 393 19.03 -1.30 7.73
C THR A 393 19.37 -0.32 8.84
N SER A 394 20.57 0.26 8.78
CA SER A 394 20.96 1.43 9.58
C SER A 394 20.49 2.73 8.94
N SER A 395 20.24 3.75 9.76
CA SER A 395 20.00 5.12 9.31
C SER A 395 21.25 5.74 8.68
N VAL A 396 21.13 6.32 7.49
CA VAL A 396 22.23 6.98 6.77
C VAL A 396 22.18 8.49 7.03
N SER A 397 23.34 9.11 7.26
CA SER A 397 23.50 10.55 7.46
C SER A 397 24.85 11.03 6.92
N LEU A 398 25.04 12.34 6.71
CA LEU A 398 26.30 12.85 6.14
C LEU A 398 27.56 12.41 6.92
N PRO A 399 27.62 12.45 8.27
CA PRO A 399 28.76 11.90 9.01
C PRO A 399 28.97 10.39 8.80
N GLN A 400 27.90 9.61 8.62
CA GLN A 400 28.00 8.18 8.33
C GLN A 400 28.65 7.94 6.97
N ILE A 401 28.15 8.62 5.92
CA ILE A 401 28.66 8.53 4.54
C ILE A 401 30.16 8.90 4.49
N ILE A 402 30.59 9.89 5.26
CA ILE A 402 32.00 10.31 5.34
C ILE A 402 32.85 9.26 6.10
N ASN A 403 32.37 8.77 7.24
CA ASN A 403 33.08 7.77 8.04
C ASN A 403 33.20 6.40 7.33
N GLU A 404 32.24 6.07 6.45
CA GLU A 404 32.26 4.88 5.59
C GLU A 404 33.14 5.06 4.33
N GLY A 405 33.70 6.25 4.10
CA GLY A 405 34.56 6.55 2.96
C GLY A 405 33.82 6.71 1.62
N LEU A 406 32.50 6.89 1.65
CA LEU A 406 31.66 7.12 0.46
C LEU A 406 31.73 8.58 -0.02
N LEU A 407 32.08 9.52 0.86
CA LEU A 407 32.42 10.91 0.54
C LEU A 407 33.66 11.34 1.32
N PHE A 408 34.51 12.15 0.69
CA PHE A 408 35.68 12.76 1.31
C PHE A 408 35.44 14.26 1.50
N ILE A 409 35.68 14.78 2.71
CA ILE A 409 35.81 16.23 2.90
C ILE A 409 37.17 16.65 2.30
N PRO A 410 37.24 17.64 1.39
CA PRO A 410 38.51 18.15 0.90
C PRO A 410 39.28 18.85 2.02
N GLU A 411 40.61 18.85 1.94
CA GLU A 411 41.45 19.59 2.90
C GLU A 411 41.14 21.10 2.84
N PRO A 412 41.13 21.81 3.98
CA PRO A 412 40.81 23.23 4.02
C PRO A 412 41.90 24.05 3.31
N TYR A 413 41.55 24.68 2.21
CA TYR A 413 42.47 25.52 1.43
C TYR A 413 42.78 26.83 2.16
N GLU A 414 44.07 27.10 2.42
CA GLU A 414 44.53 28.38 3.00
C GLU A 414 44.46 29.56 2.00
N SER A 415 44.36 29.26 0.69
CA SER A 415 44.34 30.25 -0.39
C SER A 415 43.45 29.79 -1.55
N ASP A 416 42.58 30.70 -2.02
CA ASP A 416 41.68 30.53 -3.17
C ASP A 416 42.29 31.16 -4.45
N LEU A 417 41.72 30.87 -5.61
CA LEU A 417 42.11 31.50 -6.89
C LEU A 417 41.45 32.89 -7.05
N ALA A 418 42.09 33.76 -7.84
CA ALA A 418 41.57 35.08 -8.20
C ALA A 418 41.63 35.28 -9.72
N PRO A 419 40.54 35.67 -10.41
CA PRO A 419 39.18 35.86 -9.88
C PRO A 419 38.57 34.56 -9.36
N ARG A 420 37.49 34.66 -8.58
CA ARG A 420 36.80 33.48 -8.03
C ARG A 420 36.09 32.71 -9.14
N VAL A 421 35.75 31.44 -8.90
CA VAL A 421 35.15 30.58 -9.95
C VAL A 421 33.76 31.06 -10.40
N ASP A 422 33.02 31.76 -9.53
CA ASP A 422 31.75 32.44 -9.79
C ASP A 422 31.91 33.82 -10.48
N GLU A 423 33.09 34.42 -10.41
CA GLU A 423 33.47 35.64 -11.13
C GLU A 423 34.11 35.35 -12.50
N ALA A 424 34.48 34.09 -12.77
CA ALA A 424 35.16 33.69 -14.01
C ALA A 424 34.19 33.76 -15.21
N PRO A 425 34.55 34.45 -16.31
CA PRO A 425 33.67 34.58 -17.47
C PRO A 425 33.47 33.23 -18.16
N VAL A 426 32.22 32.76 -18.20
CA VAL A 426 31.84 31.52 -18.89
C VAL A 426 32.21 31.62 -20.38
N PRO A 427 32.93 30.64 -20.95
CA PRO A 427 33.39 30.71 -22.34
C PRO A 427 32.24 30.52 -23.33
N SER A 428 31.64 31.62 -23.78
CA SER A 428 30.66 31.65 -24.87
C SER A 428 31.34 31.64 -26.24
N LEU A 429 30.82 30.86 -27.18
CA LEU A 429 31.16 31.03 -28.61
C LEU A 429 30.68 32.41 -29.11
N PRO A 430 31.42 33.09 -30.00
CA PRO A 430 30.94 34.30 -30.63
C PRO A 430 29.69 33.98 -31.47
N ALA A 431 28.68 34.84 -31.40
CA ALA A 431 27.47 34.67 -32.19
C ALA A 431 27.82 34.71 -33.69
N VAL A 432 27.56 33.62 -34.40
CA VAL A 432 27.64 33.58 -35.85
C VAL A 432 26.54 34.47 -36.40
N ALA A 433 26.90 35.58 -37.02
CA ALA A 433 25.94 36.42 -37.72
C ALA A 433 25.24 35.59 -38.82
N PRO A 434 23.93 35.80 -39.06
CA PRO A 434 23.28 35.18 -40.20
C PRO A 434 23.99 35.59 -41.49
N ILE A 435 24.10 34.65 -42.42
CA ILE A 435 24.63 34.90 -43.76
C ILE A 435 23.46 35.38 -44.62
N ASP A 436 23.53 36.63 -45.08
CA ASP A 436 22.58 37.24 -46.03
C ASP A 436 22.65 36.60 -47.44
#